data_AF-A0A7L0TJF8-F1
#
_entry.id   AF-A0A7L0TJF8-F1
#
_cell.length_a   1.000
_cell.length_b   1.000
_cell.length_c   1.000
_cell.angle_alpha   90.00
_cell.angle_beta   90.00
_cell.angle_gamma   90.00
#
_symmetry.space_group_name_H-M   'P 1'
#
loop_
_entity.id
_entity.type
_entity.pdbx_description
1 polymer ?
#
loop_
_entity_poly.entity_id
_entity_poly.type
_entity_poly.pdbx_seq_one_letter_code
_entity_poly.pdbx_strand_id
1 'polypeptide(L)'
;LKDGEVRDQETEWGSTVPNGDGTYYTWASIEARPEEKDKYQCRVEHASLSEPTLFVWEPESGLFTIMLGLAAALLVLIAIIAVFAYWKHKSGK
;
A
#
# COMPACT_ATOMS: atom_id res chain seq x y z
N LEU A 1 2.13 18.16 3.01
CA LEU A 1 3.26 18.45 3.92
C LEU A 1 4.37 17.46 3.66
N LYS A 2 5.62 17.87 3.84
CA LYS A 2 6.80 17.00 3.92
C LYS A 2 7.58 17.41 5.16
N ASP A 3 7.79 16.49 6.10
CA ASP A 3 8.49 16.78 7.37
C ASP A 3 7.87 17.97 8.14
N GLY A 4 6.55 18.16 8.02
CA GLY A 4 5.80 19.28 8.63
C GLY A 4 5.76 20.58 7.82
N GLU A 5 6.51 20.68 6.72
CA GLU A 5 6.54 21.87 5.85
C GLU A 5 5.54 21.77 4.69
N VAL A 6 4.94 22.90 4.32
CA VAL A 6 4.03 23.02 3.17
C VAL A 6 4.82 23.00 1.85
N ARG A 7 4.29 22.32 0.83
CA ARG A 7 4.95 22.07 -0.47
C ARG A 7 4.07 22.49 -1.65
N ASP A 8 3.48 23.67 -1.58
CA ASP A 8 2.47 24.12 -2.54
C ASP A 8 2.97 24.23 -3.98
N GLN A 9 4.23 24.63 -4.18
CA GLN A 9 4.81 24.78 -5.53
C GLN A 9 5.02 23.45 -6.25
N GLU A 10 5.23 22.37 -5.50
CA GLU A 10 5.43 21.01 -6.01
C GLU A 10 4.11 20.22 -6.06
N THR A 11 3.04 20.77 -5.49
CA THR A 11 1.74 20.11 -5.39
C THR A 11 0.85 20.54 -6.54
N GLU A 12 0.36 19.57 -7.30
CA GLU A 12 -0.69 19.78 -8.29
C GLU A 12 -2.06 19.76 -7.60
N TRP A 13 -2.92 20.71 -7.97
CA TRP A 13 -4.23 20.88 -7.36
C TRP A 13 -5.35 20.71 -8.39
N GLY A 14 -6.32 19.88 -8.05
CA GLY A 14 -7.55 19.75 -8.81
C GLY A 14 -8.57 20.83 -8.42
N SER A 15 -9.27 21.37 -9.43
CA SER A 15 -10.44 22.22 -9.18
C SER A 15 -11.47 21.54 -8.29
N THR A 16 -12.23 22.33 -7.53
CA THR A 16 -13.37 21.84 -6.75
C THR A 16 -14.58 21.62 -7.67
N VAL A 17 -15.03 20.37 -7.77
CA VAL A 17 -16.11 19.93 -8.67
C VAL A 17 -17.31 19.46 -7.84
N PRO A 18 -18.55 19.84 -8.18
CA PRO A 18 -19.74 19.38 -7.47
C PRO A 18 -20.07 17.91 -7.78
N ASN A 19 -20.54 17.18 -6.77
CA ASN A 19 -21.09 15.83 -6.90
C ASN A 19 -22.62 15.86 -6.99
N GLY A 20 -23.23 14.76 -7.44
CA GLY A 20 -24.69 14.64 -7.59
C GLY A 20 -25.48 14.56 -6.28
N ASP A 21 -24.79 14.34 -5.16
CA ASP A 21 -25.36 14.23 -3.81
C ASP A 21 -25.29 15.55 -3.01
N GLY A 22 -24.85 16.64 -3.65
CA GLY A 22 -24.69 17.95 -3.00
C GLY A 22 -23.35 18.13 -2.27
N THR A 23 -22.44 17.16 -2.34
CA THR A 23 -21.06 17.31 -1.86
C THR A 23 -20.14 17.85 -2.96
N TYR A 24 -18.87 18.07 -2.63
CA TYR A 24 -17.85 18.51 -3.57
C TYR A 24 -16.63 17.58 -3.53
N TYR A 25 -15.93 17.49 -4.64
CA TYR A 25 -14.68 16.75 -4.81
C TYR A 25 -13.54 17.69 -5.22
N THR A 26 -12.36 17.51 -4.66
CA THR A 26 -11.10 18.15 -5.03
C THR A 26 -9.96 17.23 -4.67
N TRP A 27 -8.75 17.49 -5.15
CA TRP A 27 -7.59 16.65 -4.90
C TRP A 27 -6.28 17.46 -4.92
N ALA A 28 -5.27 16.90 -4.28
CA ALA A 28 -3.89 17.38 -4.31
C ALA A 28 -2.97 16.18 -4.60
N SER A 29 -2.02 16.35 -5.52
CA SER A 29 -1.05 15.32 -5.89
C SER A 29 0.36 15.88 -5.83
N ILE A 30 1.30 15.08 -5.36
CA ILE A 30 2.72 15.45 -5.30
C ILE A 30 3.55 14.25 -5.70
N GLU A 31 4.59 14.47 -6.49
CA GLU A 31 5.54 13.42 -6.83
C GLU A 31 6.45 13.14 -5.64
N ALA A 32 6.45 11.89 -5.17
CA ALA A 32 7.22 11.45 -4.02
C ALA A 32 8.10 10.26 -4.37
N ARG A 33 9.35 10.30 -3.93
CA ARG A 33 10.24 9.14 -4.01
C ARG A 33 9.75 8.03 -3.07
N PRO A 34 9.78 6.75 -3.47
CA PRO A 34 9.30 5.65 -2.64
C PRO A 34 9.89 5.64 -1.23
N GLU A 35 11.18 5.95 -1.08
CA GLU A 35 11.91 5.99 0.18
C GLU A 35 11.60 7.20 1.08
N GLU A 36 10.80 8.15 0.60
CA GLU A 36 10.40 9.34 1.36
C GLU A 36 8.90 9.37 1.65
N LYS A 37 8.11 8.39 1.18
CA LYS A 37 6.64 8.39 1.28
C LYS A 37 6.12 8.61 2.70
N ASP A 38 6.81 8.08 3.70
CA ASP A 38 6.51 8.19 5.13
C ASP A 38 6.68 9.60 5.70
N LYS A 39 7.46 10.45 5.01
CA LYS A 39 7.66 11.87 5.37
C LYS A 39 6.53 12.76 4.90
N TYR A 40 5.71 12.28 3.98
CA TYR A 40 4.61 13.05 3.40
C TYR A 40 3.31 12.85 4.19
N GLN A 41 2.61 13.95 4.40
CA GLN A 41 1.28 13.95 5.01
C GLN A 41 0.35 14.87 4.20
N CYS A 42 -0.83 14.39 3.86
CA CYS A 42 -1.90 15.20 3.29
C CYS A 42 -2.65 15.90 4.42
N ARG A 43 -2.72 17.24 4.38
CA ARG A 43 -3.45 18.04 5.37
C ARG A 43 -4.76 18.51 4.74
N VAL A 44 -5.88 18.13 5.35
CA VAL A 44 -7.21 18.52 4.89
C VAL A 44 -7.82 19.49 5.89
N GLU A 45 -8.18 20.67 5.40
CA GLU A 45 -8.90 21.69 6.14
C GLU A 45 -10.29 21.87 5.53
N HIS A 46 -11.31 21.85 6.37
CA HIS A 46 -12.69 22.04 5.95
C HIS A 46 -13.51 22.61 7.10
N ALA A 47 -14.48 23.48 6.82
CA ALA A 47 -15.27 24.16 7.84
C ALA A 47 -16.09 23.21 8.73
N SER A 48 -16.35 21.98 8.27
CA SER A 48 -17.00 20.94 9.09
C SER A 48 -16.08 20.27 10.11
N LEU A 49 -14.77 20.52 10.04
CA LEU A 49 -13.77 19.95 10.93
C LEU A 49 -13.34 21.01 11.94
N SER A 50 -13.27 20.65 13.23
CA SER A 50 -12.78 21.54 14.28
C SER A 50 -11.28 21.77 14.19
N GLU A 51 -10.54 20.80 13.66
CA GLU A 51 -9.09 20.82 13.47
C GLU A 51 -8.74 20.21 12.10
N PRO A 52 -7.59 20.57 11.50
CA PRO A 52 -7.11 19.95 10.27
C PRO A 52 -6.85 18.45 10.45
N THR A 53 -7.29 17.64 9.49
CA THR A 53 -6.98 16.20 9.49
C THR A 53 -5.69 15.95 8.71
N LEU A 54 -4.80 15.15 9.29
CA LEU A 54 -3.56 14.70 8.64
C LEU A 54 -3.68 13.24 8.22
N PHE A 55 -3.43 12.97 6.94
CA PHE A 55 -3.42 11.62 6.37
C PHE A 55 -2.00 11.26 5.94
N VAL A 56 -1.52 10.11 6.38
CA VAL A 56 -0.25 9.51 5.92
C VAL A 56 -0.51 8.56 4.75
N TRP A 57 0.54 8.21 4.00
CA TRP A 57 0.45 7.16 3.00
C TRP A 57 0.09 5.82 3.66
N GLU A 58 -0.88 5.10 3.09
CA GLU A 58 -1.22 3.75 3.55
C GLU A 58 -0.04 2.81 3.26
N PRO A 59 0.40 1.98 4.24
CA PRO A 59 1.44 0.99 3.99
C PRO A 59 0.99 0.02 2.89
N GLU A 60 1.94 -0.35 2.03
CA GLU A 60 1.74 -1.41 1.04
C GLU A 60 1.25 -2.68 1.76
N SER A 61 0.10 -3.21 1.34
CA SER A 61 -0.48 -4.39 1.98
C SER A 61 0.48 -5.57 1.82
N GLY A 62 1.01 -6.10 2.92
CA GLY A 62 1.92 -7.26 2.92
C GLY A 62 1.27 -8.58 2.46
N LEU A 63 -0.01 -8.54 2.07
CA LEU A 63 -0.78 -9.69 1.62
C LEU A 63 -0.11 -10.41 0.45
N PHE A 64 0.42 -9.67 -0.52
CA PHE A 64 1.12 -10.28 -1.67
C PHE A 64 2.36 -11.06 -1.21
N THR A 65 3.16 -10.48 -0.31
CA THR A 65 4.35 -11.13 0.26
C THR A 65 3.98 -12.39 1.07
N ILE A 66 2.90 -12.34 1.85
CA ILE A 66 2.38 -13.48 2.61
C ILE A 66 1.94 -14.60 1.67
N MET A 67 1.16 -14.27 0.62
CA MET A 67 0.68 -15.23 -0.37
C MET A 67 1.83 -15.91 -1.13
N LEU A 68 2.85 -15.14 -1.51
CA LEU A 68 4.05 -15.67 -2.15
C LEU A 68 4.81 -16.64 -1.23
N GLY A 69 4.96 -16.30 0.05
CA GLY A 69 5.60 -17.15 1.05
C GLY A 69 4.87 -18.48 1.24
N LEU A 70 3.53 -18.46 1.32
CA LEU A 70 2.70 -19.66 1.46
C LEU A 70 2.82 -20.58 0.23
N ALA A 71 2.75 -20.01 -0.98
CA ALA A 71 2.89 -20.78 -2.21
C ALA A 71 4.26 -21.47 -2.30
N ALA A 72 5.34 -20.77 -1.96
CA ALA A 72 6.68 -21.33 -1.94
C ALA A 72 6.82 -22.48 -0.92
N ALA A 73 6.27 -22.32 0.29
CA ALA A 73 6.31 -23.35 1.33
C ALA A 73 5.56 -24.63 0.91
N LEU A 74 4.40 -24.49 0.26
CA LEU A 74 3.63 -25.60 -0.29
C LEU A 74 4.41 -26.38 -1.36
N LEU A 75 5.07 -25.68 -2.28
CA LEU A 75 5.87 -26.32 -3.33
C LEU A 75 7.05 -27.12 -2.74
N VAL A 76 7.73 -26.59 -1.74
CA VAL A 76 8.82 -27.29 -1.04
C VAL A 76 8.30 -28.55 -0.36
N LEU A 77 7.15 -28.48 0.31
CA LEU A 77 6.54 -29.64 0.97
C LEU A 77 6.22 -30.76 -0.05
N ILE A 78 5.63 -30.41 -1.19
CA ILE A 78 5.32 -31.36 -2.27
C ILE A 78 6.60 -32.02 -2.79
N ALA A 79 7.67 -31.25 -2.99
CA ALA A 79 8.95 -31.78 -3.45
C ALA A 79 9.56 -32.78 -2.45
N ILE A 80 9.52 -32.46 -1.15
CA ILE A 80 10.02 -33.36 -0.08
C ILE A 80 9.23 -34.68 -0.09
N ILE A 81 7.90 -34.62 -0.20
CA ILE A 81 7.03 -35.80 -0.25
C ILE A 81 7.36 -36.66 -1.47
N ALA A 82 7.52 -36.04 -2.64
CA ALA A 82 7.85 -36.74 -3.89
C ALA A 82 9.21 -37.45 -3.81
N VAL A 83 10.23 -36.77 -3.27
CA VAL A 83 11.56 -37.36 -3.05
C VAL A 83 11.47 -38.55 -2.09
N PHE A 84 10.80 -38.38 -0.94
CA PHE A 84 10.65 -39.45 0.03
C PHE A 84 9.91 -40.67 -0.53
N ALA A 85 8.83 -40.45 -1.30
CA ALA A 85 8.08 -41.51 -1.97
C ALA A 85 8.94 -42.26 -2.98
N TYR A 86 9.76 -41.55 -3.78
CA TYR A 86 10.69 -42.15 -4.73
C TYR A 86 11.74 -43.02 -4.03
N TRP A 87 12.33 -42.55 -2.93
CA TRP A 87 13.29 -43.32 -2.14
C TRP A 87 12.68 -44.60 -1.59
N LYS A 88 11.48 -44.53 -1.01
CA LYS A 88 10.77 -45.69 -0.48
C LYS A 88 10.45 -46.72 -1.57
N HIS A 89 10.02 -46.27 -2.74
CA HIS A 89 9.75 -47.15 -3.87
C HIS A 89 11.04 -47.85 -4.37
N LYS A 90 12.20 -47.16 -4.35
CA LYS A 90 13.48 -47.76 -4.75
C LYS A 90 14.03 -48.75 -3.72
N SER A 91 13.86 -48.50 -2.42
CA SER A 91 14.35 -49.40 -1.36
C SER A 91 13.46 -50.62 -1.09
N GLY A 92 12.21 -50.61 -1.55
CA GLY A 92 11.28 -51.75 -1.45
C GLY A 92 11.35 -52.74 -2.60
N LYS A 93 12.29 -52.57 -3.53
CA LYS A 93 12.52 -53.42 -4.71
C LYS A 93 13.95 -53.91 -4.69
#